data_AF-A0A257QJF4-F1
#
_entry.id   AF-A0A257QJF4-F1
#
_cell.length_a   1.000
_cell.length_b   1.000
_cell.length_c   1.000
_cell.angle_alpha   90.00
_cell.angle_beta   90.00
_cell.angle_gamma   90.00
#
_symmetry.space_group_name_H-M   'P 1'
#
loop_
_entity.id
_entity.type
_entity.pdbx_description
1 polymer ?
#
loop_
_entity_poly.entity_id
_entity_poly.type
_entity_poly.pdbx_seq_one_letter_code
_entity_poly.pdbx_strand_id
1 'polypeptide(L)'
;MSEATQLEPKEPKTATLQAPEAAVPERPSQPTAQDLLKDDLGDVKIRRAKGSKNISKGIVTILSTYNNTKVAFSDPSGNVISWSSAGKCNFKGSRKSTAYAAQVVTQEAARAAMAHGLKEVDIRVKGPGLGRDAAMRAVQSIGLTVNSITDTTPVPHNGCRPPKRRRV
;
A
#
# COMPACT_ATOMS: atom_id res chain seq x y z
N MET A 1 -63.61 47.65 38.65
CA MET A 1 -63.39 46.54 39.59
C MET A 1 -62.03 45.96 39.26
N SER A 2 -60.96 46.70 39.61
CA SER A 2 -60.20 46.64 40.88
C SER A 2 -58.94 45.79 40.63
N GLU A 3 -57.82 46.45 40.33
CA GLU A 3 -56.70 46.68 41.28
C GLU A 3 -55.81 45.42 41.36
N ALA A 4 -54.48 45.45 41.30
CA ALA A 4 -53.52 46.53 41.47
C ALA A 4 -52.10 46.01 41.13
N THR A 5 -51.29 46.89 40.52
CA THR A 5 -49.88 47.18 40.87
C THR A 5 -48.82 46.10 40.58
N GLN A 6 -48.13 46.20 39.43
CA GLN A 6 -46.82 46.87 39.21
C GLN A 6 -45.61 46.22 39.91
N LEU A 7 -44.57 45.92 39.10
CA LEU A 7 -43.20 46.42 39.30
C LEU A 7 -42.28 45.95 38.15
N GLU A 8 -41.98 46.85 37.22
CA GLU A 8 -40.70 46.94 36.48
C GLU A 8 -39.73 47.81 37.33
N PRO A 9 -38.39 47.84 37.14
CA PRO A 9 -37.66 47.95 35.85
C PRO A 9 -36.32 47.16 35.80
N LYS A 10 -35.52 47.07 34.73
CA LYS A 10 -34.81 48.16 34.03
C LYS A 10 -33.87 47.56 32.96
N GLU A 11 -34.02 47.91 31.68
CA GLU A 11 -32.89 47.89 30.73
C GLU A 11 -32.17 49.25 30.78
N PRO A 12 -30.84 49.30 30.52
CA PRO A 12 -30.47 49.86 29.21
C PRO A 12 -29.23 49.23 28.56
N LYS A 13 -29.28 49.12 27.23
CA LYS A 13 -28.14 48.92 26.34
C LYS A 13 -27.11 50.06 26.53
N THR A 14 -25.84 49.74 26.78
CA THR A 14 -24.72 50.67 26.52
C THR A 14 -23.42 49.94 26.21
N ALA A 15 -22.75 50.42 25.15
CA ALA A 15 -21.31 50.37 24.86
C ALA A 15 -20.64 49.00 24.59
N THR A 16 -20.40 48.78 23.28
CA THR A 16 -19.16 48.20 22.77
C THR A 16 -17.95 48.76 23.51
N LEU A 17 -17.17 47.89 24.15
CA LEU A 17 -15.78 48.15 24.52
C LEU A 17 -14.93 47.01 23.96
N GLN A 18 -14.18 47.35 22.93
CA GLN A 18 -13.07 46.55 22.42
C GLN A 18 -12.04 46.38 23.54
N ALA A 19 -11.74 45.13 23.92
CA ALA A 19 -10.55 44.82 24.71
C ALA A 19 -9.34 44.72 23.75
N PRO A 20 -8.18 45.26 24.12
CA PRO A 20 -7.07 45.47 23.21
C PRO A 20 -6.32 44.17 22.91
N GLU A 21 -5.95 44.06 21.64
CA GLU A 21 -5.09 43.04 21.05
C GLU A 21 -3.69 43.13 21.67
N ALA A 22 -3.37 42.25 22.61
CA ALA A 22 -2.03 42.09 23.14
C ALA A 22 -1.22 41.20 22.19
N ALA A 23 -0.17 41.79 21.62
CA ALA A 23 0.78 41.19 20.69
C ALA A 23 1.31 39.82 21.16
N VAL A 24 1.03 38.78 20.37
CA VAL A 24 1.72 37.50 20.41
C VAL A 24 2.96 37.63 19.52
N PRO A 25 4.19 37.39 20.01
CA PRO A 25 5.38 37.47 19.17
C PRO A 25 5.36 36.35 18.13
N GLU A 26 5.50 36.71 16.86
CA GLU A 26 5.62 35.80 15.73
C GLU A 26 6.82 34.87 15.94
N ARG A 27 6.55 33.59 16.23
CA ARG A 27 7.55 32.53 16.11
C ARG A 27 7.78 32.28 14.62
N PRO A 28 9.03 32.15 14.14
CA PRO A 28 9.30 31.87 12.74
C PRO A 28 8.52 30.61 12.35
N SER A 29 7.72 30.73 11.29
CA SER A 29 6.82 29.69 10.80
C SER A 29 7.55 28.37 10.69
N GLN A 30 7.29 27.45 11.63
CA GLN A 30 7.67 26.07 11.43
C GLN A 30 6.93 25.59 10.17
N PRO A 31 7.61 24.90 9.25
CA PRO A 31 6.96 24.39 8.05
C PRO A 31 5.76 23.55 8.48
N THR A 32 4.59 23.87 7.94
CA THR A 32 3.36 23.14 8.22
C THR A 32 3.60 21.67 7.87
N ALA A 33 3.04 20.74 8.65
CA ALA A 33 3.18 19.29 8.39
C ALA A 33 2.83 18.88 6.94
N GLN A 34 2.03 19.70 6.26
CA GLN A 34 1.66 19.55 4.85
C GLN A 34 2.80 19.83 3.86
N ASP A 35 3.78 20.66 4.20
CA ASP A 35 4.90 20.99 3.30
C ASP A 35 6.03 19.96 3.42
N LEU A 36 6.29 19.45 4.63
CA LEU A 36 7.19 18.30 4.85
C LEU A 36 6.71 17.04 4.10
N LEU A 37 5.40 16.78 4.07
CA LEU A 37 4.83 15.64 3.35
C LEU A 37 4.89 15.76 1.82
N LYS A 38 5.02 16.97 1.27
CA LYS A 38 5.17 17.19 -0.19
C LYS A 38 6.61 16.96 -0.64
N ASP A 39 7.59 17.26 0.20
CA ASP A 39 9.01 17.11 -0.12
C ASP A 39 9.50 15.64 -0.03
N ASP A 40 8.85 14.80 0.79
CA ASP A 40 9.23 13.39 0.98
C ASP A 40 8.63 12.41 -0.05
N LEU A 41 7.64 12.83 -0.84
CA LEU A 41 7.09 12.07 -1.97
C LEU A 41 7.82 12.44 -3.26
N GLY A 42 9.14 12.26 -3.26
CA GLY A 42 9.91 12.30 -4.50
C GLY A 42 9.33 11.27 -5.47
N ASP A 43 8.93 11.72 -6.66
CA ASP A 43 8.50 10.87 -7.75
C ASP A 43 9.44 9.67 -7.86
N VAL A 44 8.89 8.45 -7.85
CA VAL A 44 9.68 7.22 -7.94
C VAL A 44 10.39 7.22 -9.30
N LYS A 45 11.60 7.79 -9.34
CA LYS A 45 12.36 8.02 -10.57
C LYS A 45 12.97 6.70 -11.01
N ILE A 46 12.15 5.89 -11.68
CA ILE A 46 12.53 4.58 -12.21
C ILE A 46 13.48 4.83 -13.38
N ARG A 47 14.77 4.58 -13.16
CA ARG A 47 15.78 4.59 -14.23
C ARG A 47 15.57 3.37 -15.12
N ARG A 48 15.44 3.58 -16.43
CA ARG A 48 15.31 2.46 -17.38
C ARG A 48 16.58 1.61 -17.38
N ALA A 49 16.37 0.30 -17.37
CA ALA A 49 17.48 -0.66 -17.40
C ALA A 49 18.11 -0.69 -18.80
N LYS A 50 19.44 -0.83 -18.85
CA LYS A 50 20.19 -1.01 -20.09
C LYS A 50 19.78 -2.35 -20.73
N GLY A 51 19.23 -2.31 -21.95
CA GLY A 51 18.64 -3.49 -22.62
C GLY A 51 17.16 -3.71 -22.31
N SER A 52 16.39 -2.66 -21.99
CA SER A 52 14.95 -2.76 -21.76
C SER A 52 14.20 -3.30 -22.98
N LYS A 53 13.38 -4.33 -22.78
CA LYS A 53 12.53 -4.94 -23.82
C LYS A 53 11.20 -4.19 -24.06
N ASN A 54 10.93 -3.12 -23.29
CA ASN A 54 9.73 -2.26 -23.40
C ASN A 54 8.42 -3.04 -23.44
N ILE A 55 8.21 -3.93 -22.48
CA ILE A 55 6.95 -4.69 -22.37
C ILE A 55 5.93 -3.84 -21.62
N SER A 56 4.81 -3.50 -22.26
CA SER A 56 3.75 -2.66 -21.67
C SER A 56 2.79 -3.43 -20.76
N LYS A 57 2.42 -4.65 -21.16
CA LYS A 57 1.49 -5.55 -20.47
C LYS A 57 2.21 -6.80 -20.00
N GLY A 58 1.96 -7.23 -18.77
CA GLY A 58 2.55 -8.46 -18.23
C GLY A 58 1.64 -9.21 -17.29
N ILE A 59 2.13 -10.36 -16.85
CA ILE A 59 1.47 -11.23 -15.86
C ILE A 59 2.33 -11.24 -14.60
N VAL A 60 1.71 -11.06 -13.45
CA VAL A 60 2.34 -11.23 -12.15
C VAL A 60 1.89 -12.54 -11.55
N THR A 61 2.84 -13.45 -11.34
CA THR A 61 2.60 -14.71 -10.65
C THR A 61 3.04 -14.60 -9.20
N ILE A 62 2.09 -14.70 -8.27
CA ILE A 62 2.32 -14.64 -6.83
C ILE A 62 2.16 -16.06 -6.28
N LEU A 63 3.26 -16.65 -5.82
CA LEU A 63 3.24 -17.93 -5.12
C LEU A 63 3.28 -17.67 -3.61
N SER A 64 2.13 -17.80 -2.95
CA SER A 64 1.98 -17.61 -1.52
C SER A 64 1.83 -18.95 -0.80
N THR A 65 2.93 -19.38 -0.19
CA THR A 65 2.95 -20.57 0.66
C THR A 65 3.03 -20.15 2.13
N TYR A 66 2.74 -21.07 3.05
CA TYR A 66 2.79 -20.77 4.49
C TYR A 66 4.17 -20.32 5.00
N ASN A 67 5.26 -20.64 4.30
CA ASN A 67 6.63 -20.40 4.76
C ASN A 67 7.39 -19.36 3.93
N ASN A 68 6.83 -18.94 2.79
CA ASN A 68 7.49 -18.05 1.85
C ASN A 68 6.50 -17.46 0.84
N THR A 69 6.79 -16.23 0.39
CA THR A 69 6.13 -15.60 -0.76
C THR A 69 7.17 -15.36 -1.85
N LYS A 70 6.85 -15.80 -3.07
CA LYS A 70 7.66 -15.57 -4.27
C LYS A 70 6.82 -14.81 -5.29
N VAL A 71 7.40 -13.80 -5.92
CA VAL A 71 6.73 -12.96 -6.92
C VAL A 71 7.58 -12.95 -8.18
N ALA A 72 6.95 -13.19 -9.31
CA ALA A 72 7.58 -13.09 -10.63
C ALA A 72 6.71 -12.25 -11.57
N PHE A 73 7.36 -11.34 -12.28
CA PHE A 73 6.78 -10.57 -13.38
C PHE A 73 7.22 -11.21 -14.68
N SER A 74 6.26 -11.51 -15.55
CA SER A 74 6.50 -12.13 -16.84
C SER A 74 5.76 -11.42 -17.96
N ASP A 75 6.23 -11.64 -19.18
CA ASP A 75 5.50 -11.30 -20.39
C ASP A 75 4.23 -12.16 -20.54
N PRO A 76 3.27 -11.77 -21.39
CA PRO A 76 2.13 -12.61 -21.74
C PRO A 76 2.56 -13.96 -22.34
N SER A 77 3.72 -13.99 -23.00
CA SER A 77 4.35 -15.20 -23.56
C SER A 77 5.03 -16.09 -22.50
N GLY A 78 5.06 -15.69 -21.23
CA GLY A 78 5.62 -16.47 -20.12
C GLY A 78 7.11 -16.26 -19.83
N ASN A 79 7.79 -15.37 -20.55
CA ASN A 79 9.19 -15.02 -20.27
C ASN A 79 9.28 -14.17 -19.00
N VAL A 80 10.09 -14.59 -18.03
CA VAL A 80 10.25 -13.86 -16.76
C VAL A 80 11.16 -12.65 -16.96
N ILE A 81 10.66 -11.47 -16.58
CA ILE A 81 11.40 -10.20 -16.62
C ILE A 81 12.16 -10.02 -15.31
N SER A 82 11.43 -10.11 -14.19
CA SER A 82 11.98 -9.93 -12.86
C SER A 82 11.33 -10.91 -11.88
N TRP A 83 12.10 -11.28 -10.85
CA TRP A 83 11.58 -12.10 -9.77
C TRP A 83 12.23 -11.71 -8.45
N SER A 84 11.47 -11.90 -7.38
CA SER A 84 11.97 -11.77 -6.02
C SER A 84 11.27 -12.77 -5.10
N SER A 85 11.87 -12.99 -3.93
CA SER A 85 11.33 -13.84 -2.88
C SER A 85 11.74 -13.32 -1.52
N ALA A 86 11.04 -13.73 -0.46
CA ALA A 86 11.36 -13.26 0.89
C ALA A 86 12.82 -13.55 1.29
N GLY A 87 13.38 -14.68 0.83
CA GLY A 87 14.79 -15.00 1.04
C GLY A 87 15.77 -14.08 0.31
N LYS A 88 15.40 -13.57 -0.89
CA LYS A 88 16.21 -12.62 -1.66
C LYS A 88 16.23 -11.24 -1.00
N CYS A 89 15.15 -10.84 -0.34
CA CYS A 89 15.05 -9.61 0.45
C CYS A 89 15.57 -9.79 1.89
N ASN A 90 16.50 -10.72 2.12
CA ASN A 90 17.14 -10.99 3.41
C ASN A 90 16.23 -11.41 4.58
N PHE A 91 14.96 -11.75 4.34
CA PHE A 91 14.12 -12.32 5.40
C PHE A 91 14.53 -13.78 5.68
N LYS A 92 14.77 -14.10 6.96
CA LYS A 92 15.21 -15.43 7.42
C LYS A 92 14.24 -16.01 8.45
N GLY A 93 14.19 -17.34 8.53
CA GLY A 93 13.33 -18.06 9.47
C GLY A 93 11.84 -17.80 9.26
N SER A 94 11.10 -17.67 10.37
CA SER A 94 9.65 -17.39 10.39
C SER A 94 9.28 -16.04 9.79
N ARG A 95 10.22 -15.08 9.72
CA ARG A 95 9.95 -13.74 9.16
C ARG A 95 9.61 -13.77 7.67
N LYS A 96 9.94 -14.86 6.96
CA LYS A 96 9.66 -15.05 5.52
C LYS A 96 8.18 -15.19 5.19
N SER A 97 7.35 -15.63 6.13
CA SER A 97 5.91 -15.87 5.91
C SER A 97 5.03 -14.68 6.28
N THR A 98 5.63 -13.54 6.65
CA THR A 98 4.89 -12.35 7.09
C THR A 98 4.34 -11.55 5.90
N ALA A 99 3.23 -10.84 6.13
CA ALA A 99 2.64 -9.93 5.15
C ALA A 99 3.60 -8.79 4.75
N TYR A 100 4.37 -8.27 5.72
CA TYR A 100 5.38 -7.25 5.45
C TYR A 100 6.47 -7.75 4.50
N ALA A 101 6.96 -8.97 4.68
CA ALA A 101 7.91 -9.55 3.75
C ALA A 101 7.34 -9.63 2.33
N ALA A 102 6.07 -9.99 2.17
CA ALA A 102 5.42 -10.03 0.86
C ALA A 102 5.35 -8.64 0.18
N GLN A 103 5.09 -7.58 0.95
CA GLN A 103 5.10 -6.21 0.43
C GLN A 103 6.47 -5.82 -0.12
N VAL A 104 7.52 -5.99 0.69
CA VAL A 104 8.90 -5.65 0.31
C VAL A 104 9.36 -6.45 -0.91
N VAL A 105 9.04 -7.75 -0.96
CA VAL A 105 9.37 -8.63 -2.09
C VAL A 105 8.70 -8.15 -3.38
N THR A 106 7.44 -7.76 -3.29
CA THR A 106 6.67 -7.28 -4.44
C THR A 106 7.21 -5.93 -4.92
N GLN A 107 7.55 -5.03 -4.00
CA GLN A 107 8.18 -3.73 -4.30
C GLN A 107 9.49 -3.88 -5.06
N GLU A 108 10.36 -4.77 -4.58
CA GLU A 108 11.65 -5.02 -5.23
C GLU A 108 11.48 -5.57 -6.65
N ALA A 109 10.62 -6.58 -6.81
CA ALA A 109 10.37 -7.17 -8.12
C ALA A 109 9.70 -6.20 -9.10
N ALA A 110 8.75 -5.39 -8.62
CA ALA A 110 8.03 -4.42 -9.43
C ALA A 110 8.93 -3.25 -9.87
N ARG A 111 9.82 -2.75 -9.01
CA ARG A 111 10.81 -1.71 -9.39
C ARG A 111 11.68 -2.17 -10.55
N ALA A 112 12.19 -3.39 -10.47
CA ALA A 112 12.93 -4.00 -11.58
C ALA A 112 12.06 -4.16 -12.84
N ALA A 113 10.80 -4.58 -12.68
CA ALA A 113 9.86 -4.76 -13.78
C ALA A 113 9.53 -3.44 -14.51
N MET A 114 9.27 -2.37 -13.75
CA MET A 114 9.00 -1.03 -14.30
C MET A 114 10.20 -0.45 -15.04
N ALA A 115 11.43 -0.78 -14.63
CA ALA A 115 12.64 -0.39 -15.35
C ALA A 115 12.70 -0.98 -16.78
N HIS A 116 11.96 -2.08 -17.04
CA HIS A 116 11.79 -2.69 -18.35
C HIS A 116 10.54 -2.21 -19.12
N GLY A 117 9.74 -1.31 -18.55
CA GLY A 117 8.63 -0.64 -19.22
C GLY A 117 7.22 -1.14 -18.88
N LEU A 118 7.08 -2.03 -17.89
CA LEU A 118 5.78 -2.56 -17.46
C LEU A 118 4.87 -1.47 -16.87
N LYS A 119 3.60 -1.47 -17.30
CA LYS A 119 2.56 -0.53 -16.85
C LYS A 119 1.30 -1.25 -16.41
N GLU A 120 0.84 -2.21 -17.21
CA GLU A 120 -0.37 -2.99 -16.95
C GLU A 120 -0.02 -4.43 -16.57
N VAL A 121 -0.76 -4.98 -15.61
CA VAL A 121 -0.51 -6.30 -15.06
C VAL A 121 -1.79 -7.09 -14.82
N ASP A 122 -1.76 -8.37 -15.22
CA ASP A 122 -2.71 -9.39 -14.78
C ASP A 122 -2.13 -10.20 -13.63
N ILE A 123 -2.84 -10.26 -12.50
CA ILE A 123 -2.36 -10.97 -11.30
C ILE A 123 -2.88 -12.40 -11.29
N ARG A 124 -1.97 -13.37 -11.20
CA ARG A 124 -2.24 -14.78 -10.94
C ARG A 124 -1.72 -15.15 -9.56
N VAL A 125 -2.62 -15.47 -8.65
CA VAL A 125 -2.25 -15.89 -7.30
C VAL A 125 -2.30 -17.40 -7.20
N LYS A 126 -1.33 -17.98 -6.49
CA LYS A 126 -1.28 -19.42 -6.20
C LYS A 126 -0.99 -19.64 -4.72
N GLY A 127 -1.90 -20.31 -4.05
CA GLY A 127 -1.79 -20.74 -2.67
C GLY A 127 -2.45 -19.81 -1.64
N PRO A 128 -2.70 -20.32 -0.42
CA PRO A 128 -3.46 -19.63 0.63
C PRO A 128 -2.59 -18.86 1.64
N GLY A 129 -1.29 -18.66 1.37
CA GLY A 129 -0.37 -18.07 2.34
C GLY A 129 -0.72 -16.63 2.77
N LEU A 130 -0.21 -16.22 3.93
CA LEU A 130 -0.40 -14.87 4.53
C LEU A 130 0.04 -13.71 3.62
N GLY A 131 0.94 -13.97 2.68
CA GLY A 131 1.47 -12.95 1.76
C GLY A 131 0.57 -12.64 0.56
N ARG A 132 -0.58 -13.33 0.41
CA ARG A 132 -1.47 -13.21 -0.74
C ARG A 132 -2.01 -11.79 -0.95
N ASP A 133 -2.77 -11.28 0.01
CA ASP A 133 -3.43 -9.97 -0.12
C ASP A 133 -2.43 -8.82 -0.03
N ALA A 134 -1.40 -9.01 0.80
CA ALA A 134 -0.32 -8.04 0.98
C ALA A 134 0.46 -7.78 -0.32
N ALA A 135 0.71 -8.83 -1.11
CA ALA A 135 1.37 -8.70 -2.41
C ALA A 135 0.47 -8.00 -3.44
N MET A 136 -0.83 -8.32 -3.50
CA MET A 136 -1.77 -7.65 -4.42
C MET A 136 -1.85 -6.15 -4.16
N ARG A 137 -1.99 -5.75 -2.89
CA ARG A 137 -1.98 -4.34 -2.49
C ARG A 137 -0.65 -3.65 -2.81
N ALA A 138 0.47 -4.36 -2.63
CA ALA A 138 1.78 -3.81 -2.95
C ALA A 138 1.92 -3.50 -4.45
N VAL A 139 1.46 -4.38 -5.36
CA VAL A 139 1.47 -4.11 -6.82
C VAL A 139 0.73 -2.81 -7.14
N GLN A 140 -0.45 -2.60 -6.54
CA GLN A 140 -1.23 -1.38 -6.72
C GLN A 140 -0.51 -0.15 -6.15
N SER A 141 0.06 -0.24 -4.94
CA SER A 141 0.75 0.89 -4.28
C SER A 141 1.96 1.43 -5.04
N ILE A 142 2.57 0.61 -5.90
CA ILE A 142 3.78 0.97 -6.65
C ILE A 142 3.42 1.73 -7.94
N GLY A 143 2.14 1.72 -8.35
CA GLY A 143 1.66 2.42 -9.54
C GLY A 143 1.51 1.55 -10.79
N LEU A 144 1.44 0.22 -10.64
CA LEU A 144 1.07 -0.68 -11.73
C LEU A 144 -0.46 -0.81 -11.82
N THR A 145 -1.01 -0.69 -13.03
CA THR A 145 -2.44 -0.86 -13.26
C THR A 145 -2.79 -2.34 -13.27
N VAL A 146 -3.69 -2.75 -12.36
CA VAL A 146 -4.15 -4.14 -12.26
C VAL A 146 -5.39 -4.32 -13.14
N ASN A 147 -5.30 -5.19 -14.15
CA ASN A 147 -6.40 -5.45 -15.08
C ASN A 147 -7.30 -6.59 -14.58
N SER A 148 -6.71 -7.71 -14.16
CA SER A 148 -7.44 -8.87 -13.66
C SER A 148 -6.75 -9.52 -12.46
N ILE A 149 -7.54 -10.18 -11.61
CA ILE A 149 -7.05 -10.97 -10.49
C ILE A 149 -7.64 -12.38 -10.63
N THR A 150 -6.79 -13.36 -10.89
CA THR A 150 -7.18 -14.76 -11.05
C THR A 150 -6.53 -15.63 -9.98
N ASP A 151 -7.32 -16.47 -9.32
CA ASP A 151 -6.77 -17.52 -8.45
C ASP A 151 -6.46 -18.77 -9.27
N THR A 152 -5.21 -19.22 -9.19
CA THR A 152 -4.67 -20.40 -9.87
C THR A 152 -4.23 -21.47 -8.87
N THR A 153 -4.79 -21.44 -7.66
CA THR A 153 -4.50 -22.44 -6.61
C THR A 153 -4.97 -23.82 -7.07
N PRO A 154 -4.07 -24.81 -7.20
CA PRO A 154 -4.43 -26.12 -7.72
C PRO A 154 -5.23 -26.89 -6.67
N VAL A 155 -6.45 -27.29 -7.04
CA VAL A 155 -7.28 -28.22 -6.26
C VAL A 155 -7.18 -29.60 -6.89
N PRO A 156 -6.54 -30.59 -6.25
CA PRO A 156 -6.40 -31.93 -6.81
C PRO A 156 -7.71 -32.72 -6.71
N HIS A 157 -8.12 -33.38 -7.79
CA HIS A 157 -9.26 -34.30 -7.81
C HIS A 157 -8.83 -35.69 -7.35
N ASN A 158 -8.73 -35.91 -6.03
CA ASN A 158 -8.34 -37.21 -5.43
C ASN A 158 -7.09 -37.86 -6.06
N GLY A 159 -6.07 -37.04 -6.35
CA GLY A 159 -4.80 -37.49 -6.95
C GLY A 159 -3.86 -38.14 -5.92
N CYS A 160 -2.67 -37.59 -5.73
CA CYS A 160 -1.70 -38.14 -4.77
C CYS A 160 -2.19 -38.05 -3.33
N ARG A 161 -1.93 -39.10 -2.53
CA ARG A 161 -2.24 -39.15 -1.10
C ARG A 161 -1.49 -38.02 -0.35
N PRO A 162 -2.18 -37.15 0.41
CA PRO A 162 -1.52 -36.15 1.24
C PRO A 162 -0.61 -36.78 2.30
N PRO A 163 0.49 -36.11 2.69
CA PRO A 163 1.36 -36.59 3.75
C PRO A 163 0.59 -36.75 5.06
N LYS A 164 1.00 -37.75 5.87
CA LYS A 164 0.37 -38.07 7.15
C LYS A 164 0.31 -36.81 8.03
N ARG A 165 -0.85 -36.58 8.68
CA ARG A 165 -1.06 -35.46 9.61
C ARG A 165 0.05 -35.41 10.67
N ARG A 166 0.68 -34.24 10.82
CA ARG A 166 1.75 -34.00 11.80
C ARG A 166 1.18 -34.10 13.23
N ARG A 167 1.98 -34.60 14.18
CA ARG A 167 1.59 -34.88 15.58
C ARG A 167 2.14 -33.89 16.61
N VAL A 168 2.67 -32.76 16.16
CA VAL A 168 3.18 -31.71 17.06
C VAL A 168 2.08 -30.76 17.47
#